data_AF-A0A182E7C4-F1
#
_entry.id   AF-A0A182E7C4-F1
#
_cell.length_a   1.000
_cell.length_b   1.000
_cell.length_c   1.000
_cell.angle_alpha   90.00
_cell.angle_beta   90.00
_cell.angle_gamma   90.00
#
_symmetry.space_group_name_H-M   'P 1'
#
loop_
_entity.id
_entity.type
_entity.pdbx_description
1 polymer ?
#
loop_
_entity_poly.entity_id
_entity_poly.type
_entity_poly.pdbx_seq_one_letter_code
_entity_poly.pdbx_strand_id
1 'polypeptide(L)' 'MSLPMKVPTPTPPVKGSFPLDHEGQCRYEMLKYMLCLNEHKQKIDECRDFAKIYFKCRMDNGLMQQEDWKYLGFSDKNET' A
#
# COMPACT_ATOMS: atom_id res chain seq x y z
N MET A 1 22.17 18.56 -35.42
CA MET A 1 22.98 17.87 -34.39
C MET A 1 22.13 17.81 -33.14
N SER A 2 21.66 16.61 -32.77
CA SER A 2 20.77 16.42 -31.61
C SER A 2 21.60 16.46 -30.34
N LEU A 3 21.27 17.36 -29.40
CA LEU A 3 21.92 17.43 -28.09
C LEU A 3 21.58 16.16 -27.28
N PRO A 4 22.54 15.54 -26.58
CA PRO A 4 22.25 14.41 -25.72
C PRO A 4 21.37 14.87 -24.55
N MET A 5 20.16 14.31 -24.44
CA MET A 5 19.31 14.52 -23.27
C MET A 5 20.05 13.99 -22.04
N LYS A 6 20.43 14.90 -21.13
CA LYS A 6 20.96 14.52 -19.83
C LYS A 6 19.83 13.88 -19.02
N VAL A 7 19.91 12.56 -18.81
CA VAL A 7 18.99 11.85 -17.92
C VAL A 7 19.26 12.34 -16.49
N PRO A 8 18.27 12.93 -15.80
CA PRO A 8 18.45 13.36 -14.42
C PRO A 8 18.68 12.14 -13.52
N THR A 9 19.68 12.22 -12.65
CA THR A 9 19.89 11.22 -11.60
C THR A 9 18.73 11.29 -10.61
N PRO A 10 17.93 10.23 -10.43
CA PRO A 10 16.77 10.27 -9.56
C PRO A 10 17.21 10.45 -8.10
N THR A 11 16.60 11.42 -7.41
CA THR A 11 16.70 11.53 -5.96
C THR A 11 15.90 10.40 -5.30
N PRO A 12 16.45 9.72 -4.28
CA PRO A 12 15.73 8.64 -3.62
C PRO A 12 14.45 9.15 -2.95
N PRO A 13 13.39 8.32 -2.86
CA PRO A 13 12.17 8.68 -2.15
C PRO A 13 12.45 8.93 -0.66
N VAL A 14 11.75 9.89 -0.08
CA VAL A 14 11.89 10.29 1.34
C VAL A 14 11.68 9.10 2.29
N LYS A 15 10.73 8.21 1.99
CA LYS A 15 10.42 7.04 2.82
C LYS A 15 11.10 5.75 2.35
N GLY A 16 12.02 5.85 1.39
CA GLY A 16 12.64 4.69 0.74
C GLY A 16 11.67 3.90 -0.13
N SER A 17 12.11 2.72 -0.56
CA SER A 17 11.31 1.78 -1.35
C SER A 17 10.51 0.85 -0.43
N PHE A 18 9.27 0.52 -0.80
CA PHE A 18 8.45 -0.42 -0.04
C PHE A 18 9.11 -1.80 0.01
N PRO A 19 9.32 -2.39 1.20
CA PRO A 19 9.81 -3.75 1.32
C PRO A 19 8.86 -4.75 0.64
N LEU A 20 9.42 -5.75 -0.05
CA LEU A 20 8.65 -6.85 -0.61
C LEU A 20 8.44 -7.94 0.46
N ASP A 21 7.26 -8.55 0.45
CA ASP A 21 6.93 -9.70 1.29
C ASP A 21 7.48 -10.99 0.66
N HIS A 22 8.79 -11.21 0.79
CA HIS A 22 9.46 -12.36 0.18
C HIS A 22 9.04 -13.70 0.80
N GLU A 23 8.78 -13.71 2.11
CA GLU A 23 8.41 -14.91 2.86
C GLU A 23 6.89 -15.16 2.85
N GLY A 24 6.11 -14.21 2.33
CA GLY A 24 4.65 -14.33 2.25
C GLY A 24 3.96 -14.23 3.61
N GLN A 25 4.54 -13.48 4.55
CA GLN A 25 4.03 -13.34 5.92
C GLN A 25 2.62 -12.74 5.96
N CYS A 26 2.28 -11.89 4.98
CA CYS A 26 0.97 -11.25 4.84
C CYS A 26 0.20 -11.71 3.61
N ARG A 27 0.57 -12.87 3.04
CA ARG A 27 -0.03 -13.41 1.81
C ARG A 27 -1.52 -13.71 1.99
N TYR A 28 -1.93 -14.18 3.15
CA TYR A 28 -3.32 -14.56 3.37
C TYR A 28 -4.26 -13.35 3.41
N GLU A 29 -3.86 -12.29 4.12
CA GLU A 29 -4.56 -11.01 4.17
C GLU A 29 -4.59 -10.34 2.81
N MET A 30 -3.47 -10.40 2.07
CA MET A 30 -3.38 -9.93 0.68
C MET A 30 -4.42 -10.64 -0.19
N LEU A 31 -4.51 -11.97 -0.12
CA LEU A 31 -5.44 -12.75 -0.93
C LEU A 31 -6.89 -12.41 -0.61
N LYS A 32 -7.24 -12.25 0.68
CA LYS A 32 -8.58 -11.80 1.08
C LYS A 32 -8.94 -10.45 0.47
N TYR A 33 -8.01 -9.49 0.51
CA TYR A 33 -8.21 -8.18 -0.08
C TYR A 33 -8.39 -8.26 -1.61
N MET A 34 -7.53 -9.04 -2.30
CA MET A 34 -7.63 -9.23 -3.75
C MET A 34 -8.93 -9.94 -4.18
N LEU A 35 -9.38 -10.93 -3.41
CA LEU A 35 -10.64 -11.63 -3.66
C LEU A 35 -11.83 -10.65 -3.57
N CYS A 36 -11.87 -9.83 -2.51
CA CYS A 36 -12.89 -8.79 -2.39
C CYS A 36 -12.86 -7.83 -3.58
N LEU A 37 -11.69 -7.33 -3.97
CA LEU A 37 -11.59 -6.43 -5.13
C LEU A 37 -12.14 -7.09 -6.40
N ASN A 38 -11.84 -8.36 -6.61
CA ASN A 38 -12.33 -9.09 -7.77
C ASN A 38 -13.87 -9.24 -7.76
N GLU A 39 -14.45 -9.61 -6.62
CA GLU A 39 -15.90 -9.75 -6.43
C GLU A 39 -16.64 -8.41 -6.62
N HIS A 40 -16.06 -7.31 -6.15
CA HIS A 40 -16.66 -5.98 -6.19
C HIS A 40 -16.25 -5.15 -7.40
N LYS A 41 -15.71 -5.77 -8.46
CA LYS A 41 -15.30 -5.09 -9.71
C LYS A 41 -14.33 -3.92 -9.46
N GLN A 42 -13.33 -4.17 -8.62
CA GLN A 42 -12.27 -3.23 -8.23
C GLN A 42 -12.76 -1.99 -7.46
N LYS A 43 -13.95 -2.05 -6.84
CA LYS A 43 -14.43 -1.00 -5.93
C LYS A 43 -13.72 -1.10 -4.58
N ILE A 44 -12.78 -0.20 -4.34
CA ILE A 44 -11.94 -0.19 -3.14
C ILE A 44 -12.75 0.08 -1.87
N ASP A 45 -13.77 0.94 -1.94
CA ASP A 45 -14.58 1.33 -0.78
C ASP A 45 -15.27 0.14 -0.11
N GLU A 46 -15.70 -0.86 -0.89
CA GLU A 46 -16.33 -2.09 -0.41
C GLU A 46 -15.32 -3.02 0.30
N CYS A 47 -14.04 -2.86 0.01
CA CYS A 47 -12.95 -3.73 0.48
C CYS A 47 -12.03 -3.05 1.50
N ARG A 48 -12.44 -1.89 2.03
CA ARG A 48 -11.63 -1.05 2.92
C ARG A 48 -11.22 -1.82 4.19
N ASP A 49 -12.10 -2.63 4.76
CA ASP A 49 -11.76 -3.42 5.96
C ASP A 49 -10.66 -4.45 5.69
N PHE A 50 -10.71 -5.14 4.55
CA PHE A 50 -9.67 -6.09 4.15
C PHE A 50 -8.34 -5.40 3.85
N ALA A 51 -8.37 -4.21 3.23
CA ALA A 51 -7.18 -3.41 3.01
C ALA A 51 -6.53 -2.99 4.35
N LYS A 52 -7.34 -2.58 5.35
CA LYS A 52 -6.87 -2.22 6.69
C LYS A 52 -6.16 -3.39 7.38
N ILE A 53 -6.76 -4.59 7.32
CA ILE A 53 -6.16 -5.82 7.87
C ILE A 53 -4.82 -6.12 7.17
N TYR A 54 -4.77 -6.03 5.84
CA TYR A 54 -3.55 -6.27 5.08
C TYR A 54 -2.43 -5.29 5.43
N PHE A 55 -2.71 -3.99 5.48
CA PHE A 55 -1.72 -2.99 5.87
C PHE A 55 -1.27 -3.15 7.31
N LYS A 56 -2.18 -3.50 8.22
CA LYS A 56 -1.81 -3.80 9.60
C LYS A 56 -0.79 -4.93 9.67
N CYS A 57 -1.04 -6.04 8.97
CA CYS A 57 -0.07 -7.14 8.90
C CYS A 57 1.30 -6.67 8.42
N ARG A 58 1.34 -5.84 7.36
CA ARG A 58 2.62 -5.33 6.83
C ARG A 58 3.34 -4.43 7.82
N MET A 59 2.62 -3.58 8.55
CA MET A 59 3.20 -2.71 9.57
C MET A 59 3.75 -3.51 10.76
N ASP A 60 2.99 -4.51 11.21
CA ASP A 60 3.37 -5.36 12.35
C ASP A 60 4.62 -6.21 12.05
N ASN A 61 4.84 -6.59 10.79
CA ASN A 61 5.98 -7.37 10.33
C ASN A 61 7.13 -6.54 9.72
N GLY A 62 7.08 -5.20 9.83
CA GLY A 62 8.13 -4.33 9.28
C GLY A 62 8.22 -4.31 7.74
N LEU A 63 7.21 -4.84 7.05
CA LEU A 63 7.07 -4.79 5.58
C LEU A 63 6.45 -3.47 5.09
N MET A 64 6.18 -2.56 6.02
CA MET A 64 5.71 -1.19 5.83
C MET A 64 6.02 -0.38 7.09
N GLN A 65 6.37 0.90 6.94
CA GLN A 65 6.53 1.80 8.08
C GLN A 65 5.19 1.97 8.82
N GLN A 66 5.22 1.94 10.16
CA GLN A 66 4.03 2.25 10.95
C GLN A 66 3.55 3.68 10.67
N GLU A 67 2.27 3.81 10.33
CA GLU A 67 1.63 5.07 9.99
C GLU A 67 0.23 5.13 10.60
N ASP A 68 -0.23 6.34 10.87
CA ASP A 68 -1.58 6.58 11.35
C ASP A 68 -2.59 6.31 10.21
N TRP A 69 -3.69 5.63 10.56
CA TRP A 69 -4.78 5.28 9.64
C TRP A 69 -5.30 6.48 8.84
N LYS A 70 -5.32 7.68 9.43
CA LYS A 70 -5.74 8.90 8.71
C LYS A 70 -4.85 9.24 7.51
N TYR A 71 -3.54 8.99 7.61
CA TYR A 71 -2.59 9.24 6.51
C TYR A 71 -2.63 8.14 5.45
N LEU A 72 -3.16 6.97 5.80
CA LEU A 72 -3.40 5.86 4.88
C LEU A 72 -4.78 5.91 4.22
N GLY A 73 -5.55 6.98 4.41
CA GLY A 73 -6.88 7.12 3.84
C GLY A 73 -7.95 6.30 4.56
N PHE A 74 -7.74 5.98 5.85
CA PHE A 74 -8.69 5.26 6.73
C PHE A 74 -9.32 6.16 7.79
N SER A 75 -9.49 7.45 7.52
CA SER A 75 -10.23 8.35 8.41
C SER A 75 -11.66 7.86 8.61
N ASP A 76 -12.13 7.96 9.86
CA ASP A 76 -13.49 7.63 10.23
C ASP A 76 -14.46 8.55 9.49
N LYS A 77 -15.53 7.99 8.92
CA LYS A 77 -16.57 8.74 8.20
C LYS A 77 -17.39 9.70 9.11
N ASN A 78 -16.98 9.86 10.36
CA ASN A 78 -17.64 10.67 11.39
C ASN A 78 -16.80 11.88 11.83
N GLU A 79 -15.62 12.11 11.25
CA GLU A 79 -14.93 13.40 11.36
C GLU A 79 -15.21 14.26 10.12
N THR A 80 -16.36 14.93 10.19
CA THR A 80 -16.89 16.08 9.40
C THR A 80 -17.13 15.90 7.90
#